data_AF-A0A167LVN5-F1
#
_entry.id   AF-A0A167LVN5-F1
#
_cell.length_a   1.000
_cell.length_b   1.000
_cell.length_c   1.000
_cell.angle_alpha   90.00
_cell.angle_beta   90.00
_cell.angle_gamma   90.00
#
_symmetry.space_group_name_H-M   'P 1'
#
loop_
_entity.id
_entity.type
_entity.pdbx_description
1 polymer ?
#
loop_
_entity_poly.entity_id
_entity_poly.type
_entity_poly.pdbx_seq_one_letter_code
_entity_poly.pdbx_strand_id
1 'polypeptide(L)'
;MAYLANVLVFASGCSRYRERSQRDLILTVSVCGAMTLCSLPFFADWLAGGGSLAAVKPRTQLAETACVGLMSYMIADLSLGVLFYRERLLLGWHWIHHTIFVFILSFAVTRNLGHFFVVASMMELPIYLMFLGFLEPSLRNDYLTVATVFILRIVFHIALLVQWCLPSNRLLLRTGPGIYQWVPALLAIAAVPGHVQLLQRSIARIIRKSK
;
A
#
# COMPACT_ATOMS: atom_id res chain seq x y z
N MET A 1 10.64 -0.47 -18.17
CA MET A 1 10.13 -1.86 -18.10
C MET A 1 8.96 -2.03 -17.13
N ALA A 2 9.05 -1.60 -15.86
CA ALA A 2 7.96 -1.75 -14.88
C ALA A 2 6.62 -1.12 -15.34
N TYR A 3 6.64 0.03 -16.00
CA TYR A 3 5.42 0.68 -16.49
C TYR A 3 4.74 -0.14 -17.58
N LEU A 4 5.54 -0.61 -18.55
CA LEU A 4 5.05 -1.50 -19.62
C LEU A 4 4.46 -2.79 -19.04
N ALA A 5 5.08 -3.36 -18.00
CA ALA A 5 4.53 -4.54 -17.32
C ALA A 5 3.13 -4.26 -16.74
N ASN A 6 2.91 -3.11 -16.11
CA ASN A 6 1.58 -2.71 -15.63
C ASN A 6 0.59 -2.57 -16.81
N VAL A 7 0.97 -1.91 -17.91
CA VAL A 7 0.11 -1.79 -19.09
C VAL A 7 -0.26 -3.16 -19.67
N LEU A 8 0.68 -4.10 -19.72
CA LEU A 8 0.43 -5.46 -20.19
C LEU A 8 -0.50 -6.24 -19.26
N VAL A 9 -0.34 -6.11 -17.94
CA VAL A 9 -1.26 -6.69 -16.94
C VAL A 9 -2.67 -6.12 -17.10
N PHE A 10 -2.79 -4.81 -17.30
CA PHE A 10 -4.08 -4.18 -17.54
C PHE A 10 -4.73 -4.69 -18.84
N ALA A 11 -3.96 -4.72 -19.94
CA ALA A 11 -4.45 -5.18 -21.25
C ALA A 11 -4.88 -6.66 -21.21
N SER A 12 -4.11 -7.52 -20.56
CA SER A 12 -4.46 -8.95 -20.42
C SER A 12 -5.73 -9.12 -19.59
N GLY A 13 -5.87 -8.40 -18.47
CA GLY A 13 -7.07 -8.43 -17.64
C GLY A 13 -8.32 -7.88 -18.33
N CYS A 14 -8.18 -6.90 -19.23
CA CYS A 14 -9.30 -6.34 -20.00
C CYS A 14 -9.99 -7.35 -20.93
N SER A 15 -9.30 -8.44 -21.30
CA SER A 15 -9.89 -9.55 -22.07
C SER A 15 -10.89 -10.36 -21.24
N ARG A 16 -10.63 -10.50 -19.93
CA ARG A 16 -11.44 -11.23 -18.96
C ARG A 16 -12.55 -10.36 -18.38
N TYR A 17 -12.22 -9.15 -17.91
CA TYR A 17 -13.16 -8.25 -17.25
C TYR A 17 -13.69 -7.21 -18.24
N ARG A 18 -14.99 -7.29 -18.57
CA ARG A 18 -15.61 -6.44 -19.60
C ARG A 18 -16.14 -5.13 -19.04
N GLU A 19 -16.56 -5.09 -17.79
CA GLU A 19 -17.12 -3.88 -17.18
C GLU A 19 -16.04 -2.87 -16.80
N ARG A 20 -16.33 -1.58 -17.04
CA ARG A 20 -15.40 -0.48 -16.71
C ARG A 20 -15.04 -0.43 -15.22
N SER A 21 -16.00 -0.73 -14.34
CA SER A 21 -15.85 -0.80 -12.88
C SER A 21 -15.11 -2.01 -12.35
N GLN A 22 -14.80 -2.98 -13.21
CA GLN A 22 -13.91 -4.09 -12.87
C GLN A 22 -12.51 -3.80 -13.40
N ARG A 23 -12.41 -3.19 -14.58
CA ARG A 23 -11.13 -2.89 -15.22
C ARG A 23 -10.27 -1.90 -14.43
N ASP A 24 -10.88 -0.92 -13.77
CA ASP A 24 -10.18 -0.01 -12.84
C ASP A 24 -9.56 -0.73 -11.63
N LEU A 25 -10.03 -1.93 -11.30
CA LEU A 25 -9.53 -2.72 -10.16
C LEU A 25 -8.36 -3.65 -10.52
N ILE A 26 -8.15 -3.96 -11.81
CA ILE A 26 -7.16 -4.96 -12.26
C ILE A 26 -5.77 -4.63 -11.71
N LEU A 27 -5.31 -3.39 -11.95
CA LEU A 27 -3.98 -2.96 -11.54
C LEU A 27 -3.84 -2.90 -10.02
N THR A 28 -4.88 -2.40 -9.35
CA THR A 28 -4.93 -2.36 -7.87
C THR A 28 -4.74 -3.76 -7.30
N VAL A 29 -5.50 -4.75 -7.75
CA VAL A 29 -5.41 -6.13 -7.24
C VAL A 29 -4.02 -6.72 -7.53
N SER A 30 -3.51 -6.59 -8.76
CA SER A 30 -2.20 -7.13 -9.10
C SER A 30 -1.07 -6.54 -8.25
N VAL A 31 -1.07 -5.22 -8.05
CA VAL A 31 0.01 -4.54 -7.35
C VAL A 31 -0.09 -4.69 -5.84
N CYS A 32 -1.28 -4.63 -5.25
CA CYS A 32 -1.45 -4.92 -3.82
C CYS A 32 -1.05 -6.36 -3.50
N GLY A 33 -1.37 -7.32 -4.38
CA GLY A 33 -0.90 -8.71 -4.27
C GLY A 33 0.64 -8.81 -4.33
N ALA A 34 1.25 -8.19 -5.34
CA ALA A 34 2.71 -8.17 -5.48
C ALA A 34 3.40 -7.52 -4.28
N MET A 35 2.93 -6.36 -3.80
CA MET A 35 3.48 -5.67 -2.64
C MET A 35 3.32 -6.47 -1.35
N THR A 36 2.21 -7.19 -1.20
CA THR A 36 2.03 -8.12 -0.08
C THR A 36 3.10 -9.21 -0.12
N LEU A 37 3.31 -9.85 -1.27
CA LEU A 37 4.33 -10.90 -1.43
C LEU A 37 5.74 -10.37 -1.19
N CYS A 38 6.09 -9.22 -1.77
CA CYS A 38 7.39 -8.58 -1.57
C CYS A 38 7.63 -8.17 -0.11
N SER A 39 6.58 -7.83 0.64
CA SER A 39 6.69 -7.45 2.06
C SER A 39 7.01 -8.60 3.01
N LEU A 40 6.67 -9.84 2.64
CA LEU A 40 6.80 -11.02 3.51
C LEU A 40 8.17 -11.16 4.19
N PRO A 41 9.32 -11.13 3.46
CA PRO A 41 10.63 -11.27 4.11
C PRO A 41 10.97 -10.12 5.07
N PHE A 42 10.47 -8.91 4.80
CA PHE A 42 10.71 -7.75 5.67
C PHE A 42 9.81 -7.81 6.92
N PHE A 43 8.55 -8.20 6.75
CA PHE A 43 7.62 -8.41 7.84
C PHE A 43 8.04 -9.57 8.75
N ALA A 44 8.61 -10.64 8.18
CA ALA A 44 9.18 -11.75 8.93
C ALA A 44 10.37 -11.31 9.80
N ASP A 45 11.29 -10.49 9.27
CA ASP A 45 12.36 -9.90 10.08
C ASP A 45 11.81 -9.04 11.22
N TRP A 46 10.80 -8.21 10.93
CA TRP A 46 10.16 -7.36 11.93
C TRP A 46 9.55 -8.19 13.06
N LEU A 47 8.81 -9.26 12.74
CA LEU A 47 8.26 -10.18 13.73
C LEU A 47 9.36 -10.89 14.52
N ALA A 48 10.38 -11.44 13.84
CA ALA A 48 11.50 -12.13 14.49
C ALA A 48 12.32 -11.20 15.39
N GLY A 49 12.37 -9.91 15.05
CA GLY A 49 13.00 -8.85 15.84
C GLY A 49 12.14 -8.31 16.99
N GLY A 50 11.04 -8.99 17.37
CA GLY A 50 10.14 -8.54 18.44
C GLY A 50 9.36 -7.28 18.07
N GLY A 51 9.11 -7.08 16.79
CA GLY A 51 8.49 -5.88 16.25
C GLY A 51 9.42 -4.68 16.20
N SER A 52 10.74 -4.85 15.97
CA SER A 52 11.69 -3.73 15.86
C SER A 52 12.04 -3.41 14.41
N LEU A 53 11.87 -2.15 13.99
CA LEU A 53 12.33 -1.67 12.68
C LEU A 53 13.82 -1.86 12.48
N ALA A 54 14.64 -1.75 13.54
CA ALA A 54 16.08 -1.95 13.45
C ALA A 54 16.48 -3.39 13.06
N ALA A 55 15.58 -4.36 13.25
CA ALA A 55 15.82 -5.76 12.87
C ALA A 55 15.53 -6.04 11.38
N VAL A 56 14.86 -5.13 10.67
CA VAL A 56 14.49 -5.30 9.26
C VAL A 56 15.72 -5.19 8.38
N LYS A 57 16.11 -6.30 7.73
CA LYS A 57 17.28 -6.29 6.84
C LYS A 57 16.96 -5.54 5.55
N PRO A 58 17.86 -4.66 5.05
CA PRO A 58 17.55 -3.80 3.91
C PRO A 58 17.17 -4.48 2.61
N ARG A 59 17.74 -5.67 2.31
CA ARG A 59 17.53 -6.42 1.05
C ARG A 59 17.38 -5.49 -0.17
N THR A 60 18.36 -4.60 -0.36
CA THR A 60 18.23 -3.38 -1.17
C THR A 60 17.66 -3.63 -2.56
N GLN A 61 18.10 -4.67 -3.27
CA GLN A 61 17.57 -5.01 -4.59
C GLN A 61 16.05 -5.30 -4.58
N LEU A 62 15.58 -6.10 -3.63
CA LEU A 62 14.15 -6.42 -3.50
C LEU A 62 13.35 -5.19 -3.07
N ALA A 63 13.88 -4.44 -2.10
CA ALA A 63 13.24 -3.23 -1.60
C ALA A 63 13.08 -2.16 -2.69
N GLU A 64 14.14 -1.88 -3.44
CA GLU A 64 14.13 -0.94 -4.56
C GLU A 64 13.21 -1.42 -5.68
N THR A 65 13.26 -2.70 -6.05
CA THR A 65 12.39 -3.28 -7.08
C THR A 65 10.91 -3.14 -6.70
N ALA A 66 10.56 -3.44 -5.45
CA ALA A 66 9.19 -3.30 -4.94
C ALA A 66 8.74 -1.83 -4.94
N CYS A 67 9.57 -0.92 -4.42
CA CYS A 67 9.28 0.52 -4.42
C CYS A 67 9.11 1.08 -5.84
N VAL A 68 10.02 0.76 -6.76
CA VAL A 68 9.94 1.19 -8.16
C VAL A 68 8.75 0.57 -8.87
N GLY A 69 8.43 -0.69 -8.60
CA GLY A 69 7.23 -1.34 -9.09
C GLY A 69 5.96 -0.62 -8.65
N LEU A 70 5.86 -0.26 -7.37
CA LEU A 70 4.74 0.48 -6.81
C LEU A 70 4.63 1.91 -7.38
N MET A 71 5.74 2.64 -7.48
CA MET A 71 5.76 3.96 -8.14
C MET A 71 5.27 3.86 -9.58
N SER A 72 5.75 2.86 -10.31
CA SER A 72 5.37 2.63 -11.68
C SER A 72 3.88 2.29 -11.82
N TYR A 73 3.32 1.56 -10.88
CA TYR A 73 1.88 1.32 -10.80
C TYR A 73 1.11 2.62 -10.58
N MET A 74 1.51 3.44 -9.60
CA MET A 74 0.83 4.70 -9.30
C MET A 74 0.81 5.60 -10.54
N ILE A 75 1.92 5.69 -11.27
CA ILE A 75 1.98 6.44 -12.54
C ILE A 75 1.07 5.81 -13.60
N ALA A 76 1.06 4.48 -13.73
CA ALA A 76 0.18 3.76 -14.66
C ALA A 76 -1.31 3.97 -14.33
N ASP A 77 -1.69 3.83 -13.07
CA ASP A 77 -3.05 4.03 -12.56
C ASP A 77 -3.54 5.47 -12.85
N LEU A 78 -2.70 6.47 -12.55
CA LEU A 78 -2.99 7.86 -12.89
C LEU A 78 -3.12 8.03 -14.42
N SER A 79 -2.15 7.58 -15.22
CA SER A 79 -2.20 7.77 -16.68
C SER A 79 -3.42 7.09 -17.34
N LEU A 80 -3.70 5.83 -16.99
CA LEU A 80 -4.83 5.07 -17.51
C LEU A 80 -6.15 5.61 -16.97
N GLY A 81 -6.18 6.08 -15.73
CA GLY A 81 -7.34 6.77 -15.17
C GLY A 81 -7.70 8.04 -15.95
N VAL A 82 -6.71 8.83 -16.38
CA VAL A 82 -6.94 10.00 -17.27
C VAL A 82 -7.55 9.58 -18.60
N LEU A 83 -7.04 8.50 -19.20
CA LEU A 83 -7.43 8.07 -20.54
C LEU A 83 -8.77 7.33 -20.58
N PHE A 84 -9.04 6.44 -19.63
CA PHE A 84 -10.14 5.48 -19.71
C PHE A 84 -11.26 5.73 -18.69
N TYR A 85 -10.98 6.42 -17.58
CA TYR A 85 -11.92 6.56 -16.46
C TYR A 85 -12.04 8.01 -15.98
N ARG A 86 -12.01 8.97 -16.93
CA ARG A 86 -11.98 10.42 -16.66
C ARG A 86 -13.11 10.89 -15.74
N GLU A 87 -14.29 10.28 -15.87
CA GLU A 87 -15.49 10.59 -15.06
C GLU A 87 -15.33 10.20 -13.59
N ARG A 88 -14.42 9.27 -13.26
CA ARG A 88 -14.09 8.85 -11.89
C ARG A 88 -12.94 9.67 -11.30
N LEU A 89 -12.40 10.65 -12.03
CA LEU A 89 -11.29 11.52 -11.61
C LEU A 89 -11.68 12.67 -10.69
N LEU A 90 -12.95 12.78 -10.27
CA LEU A 90 -13.37 13.85 -9.35
C LEU A 90 -12.53 13.79 -8.07
N LEU A 91 -11.46 14.60 -8.04
CA LEU A 91 -10.43 14.81 -7.00
C LEU A 91 -10.52 13.88 -5.79
N GLY A 92 -10.39 12.58 -6.03
CA GLY A 92 -10.50 11.59 -4.98
C GLY A 92 -9.21 11.57 -4.17
N TRP A 93 -9.33 11.33 -2.86
CA TRP A 93 -8.20 11.08 -1.96
C TRP A 93 -7.15 10.11 -2.55
N HIS A 94 -7.58 9.14 -3.37
CA HIS A 94 -6.72 8.20 -4.08
C HIS A 94 -5.70 8.87 -5.03
N TRP A 95 -6.06 9.91 -5.77
CA TRP A 95 -5.17 10.57 -6.74
C TRP A 95 -4.09 11.39 -6.04
N ILE A 96 -4.50 12.15 -5.02
CA ILE A 96 -3.58 12.90 -4.15
C ILE A 96 -2.63 11.92 -3.46
N HIS A 97 -3.17 10.81 -2.92
CA HIS A 97 -2.39 9.76 -2.29
C HIS A 97 -1.34 9.15 -3.24
N HIS A 98 -1.73 8.70 -4.44
CA HIS A 98 -0.78 8.14 -5.41
C HIS A 98 0.31 9.14 -5.80
N THR A 99 -0.07 10.40 -6.06
CA THR A 99 0.89 11.45 -6.43
C THR A 99 1.91 11.69 -5.31
N ILE A 100 1.43 11.87 -4.07
CA ILE A 100 2.29 12.08 -2.90
C ILE A 100 3.21 10.86 -2.67
N PHE A 101 2.69 9.64 -2.81
CA PHE A 101 3.45 8.42 -2.58
C PHE A 101 4.54 8.19 -3.63
N VAL A 102 4.37 8.64 -4.88
CA VAL A 102 5.46 8.61 -5.88
C VAL A 102 6.67 9.40 -5.38
N PHE A 103 6.46 10.59 -4.80
CA PHE A 103 7.55 11.41 -4.25
C PHE A 103 8.14 10.79 -2.97
N ILE A 104 7.31 10.26 -2.08
CA ILE A 104 7.76 9.57 -0.86
C ILE A 104 8.63 8.37 -1.19
N LEU A 105 8.21 7.55 -2.15
CA LEU A 105 8.94 6.36 -2.59
C LEU A 105 10.25 6.75 -3.28
N SER A 106 10.24 7.80 -4.10
CA SER A 106 11.47 8.35 -4.72
C SER A 106 12.46 8.81 -3.66
N PHE A 107 11.99 9.51 -2.62
CA PHE A 107 12.81 9.88 -1.48
C PHE A 107 13.33 8.64 -0.70
N ALA A 108 12.47 7.65 -0.45
CA ALA A 108 12.87 6.44 0.27
C ALA A 108 13.94 5.65 -0.48
N VAL A 109 13.81 5.49 -1.80
CA VAL A 109 14.80 4.81 -2.64
C VAL A 109 16.13 5.57 -2.67
N THR A 110 16.11 6.88 -2.93
CA THR A 110 17.35 7.69 -2.98
C THR A 110 18.10 7.76 -1.65
N ARG A 111 17.43 7.46 -0.53
CA ARG A 111 18.03 7.41 0.81
C ARG A 111 18.29 5.99 1.32
N ASN A 112 18.09 4.95 0.50
CA ASN A 112 18.22 3.54 0.89
C ASN A 112 17.31 3.14 2.08
N LEU A 113 16.11 3.74 2.13
CA LEU A 113 15.08 3.52 3.14
C LEU A 113 13.91 2.67 2.62
N GLY A 114 13.99 2.17 1.39
CA GLY A 114 12.90 1.43 0.74
C GLY A 114 12.42 0.22 1.56
N HIS A 115 13.32 -0.45 2.28
CA HIS A 115 12.97 -1.61 3.10
C HIS A 115 11.97 -1.33 4.22
N PHE A 116 12.04 -0.14 4.83
CA PHE A 116 11.04 0.26 5.82
C PHE A 116 9.67 0.49 5.20
N PHE A 117 9.64 1.05 3.98
CA PHE A 117 8.41 1.20 3.23
C PHE A 117 7.83 -0.18 2.86
N VAL A 118 8.67 -1.11 2.42
CA VAL A 118 8.23 -2.46 2.03
C VAL A 118 7.79 -3.29 3.25
N VAL A 119 8.30 -3.04 4.45
CA VAL A 119 7.68 -3.59 5.69
C VAL A 119 6.24 -3.09 5.83
N ALA A 120 6.03 -1.80 5.61
CA ALA A 120 4.72 -1.15 5.75
C ALA A 120 3.74 -1.59 4.65
N SER A 121 4.24 -2.02 3.49
CA SER A 121 3.39 -2.50 2.39
C SER A 121 2.69 -3.82 2.67
N MET A 122 2.97 -4.49 3.80
CA MET A 122 2.12 -5.57 4.30
C MET A 122 0.66 -5.09 4.52
N MET A 123 0.46 -3.78 4.76
CA MET A 123 -0.87 -3.16 4.81
C MET A 123 -1.65 -3.22 3.48
N GLU A 124 -1.04 -3.61 2.38
CA GLU A 124 -1.73 -3.83 1.10
C GLU A 124 -2.53 -5.13 1.05
N LEU A 125 -2.26 -6.11 1.93
CA LEU A 125 -3.03 -7.36 2.01
C LEU A 125 -4.55 -7.15 2.13
N PRO A 126 -5.07 -6.32 3.05
CA PRO A 126 -6.52 -6.07 3.13
C PRO A 126 -7.09 -5.42 1.86
N ILE A 127 -6.31 -4.61 1.14
CA ILE A 127 -6.74 -3.99 -0.12
C ILE A 127 -6.81 -5.03 -1.21
N TYR A 128 -5.79 -5.89 -1.30
CA TYR A 128 -5.78 -7.05 -2.19
C TYR A 128 -7.01 -7.92 -1.98
N LEU A 129 -7.29 -8.34 -0.74
CA LEU A 129 -8.44 -9.19 -0.42
C LEU A 129 -9.77 -8.51 -0.76
N MET A 130 -9.90 -7.22 -0.44
CA MET A 130 -11.11 -6.45 -0.72
C MET A 130 -11.40 -6.34 -2.22
N PHE A 131 -10.42 -5.91 -3.02
CA PHE A 131 -10.62 -5.69 -4.44
C PHE A 131 -10.63 -6.99 -5.25
N LEU A 132 -9.92 -8.02 -4.80
CA LEU A 132 -10.05 -9.36 -5.38
C LEU A 132 -11.49 -9.87 -5.23
N GLY A 133 -12.13 -9.66 -4.08
CA GLY A 133 -13.54 -10.01 -3.88
C GLY A 133 -14.53 -9.16 -4.70
N PHE A 134 -14.11 -8.02 -5.24
CA PHE A 134 -14.91 -7.24 -6.22
C PHE A 134 -14.71 -7.73 -7.65
N LEU A 135 -13.49 -8.15 -8.01
CA LEU A 135 -13.19 -8.74 -9.32
C LEU A 135 -13.77 -10.15 -9.45
N GLU A 136 -13.61 -10.96 -8.42
CA GLU A 136 -13.98 -12.39 -8.37
C GLU A 136 -14.90 -12.61 -7.16
N PRO A 137 -16.23 -12.43 -7.31
CA PRO A 137 -17.18 -12.51 -6.19
C PRO A 137 -17.15 -13.84 -5.43
N SER A 138 -16.74 -14.94 -6.08
CA SER A 138 -16.58 -16.26 -5.46
C SER A 138 -15.47 -16.30 -4.40
N LEU A 139 -14.47 -15.41 -4.49
CA LEU A 139 -13.35 -15.30 -3.53
C LEU A 139 -13.65 -14.30 -2.40
N ARG A 140 -14.82 -13.65 -2.44
CA ARG A 140 -15.13 -12.56 -1.52
C ARG A 140 -15.39 -13.06 -0.10
N ASN A 141 -14.60 -12.57 0.85
CA ASN A 141 -14.84 -12.77 2.29
C ASN A 141 -14.77 -11.43 3.04
N ASP A 142 -15.94 -10.89 3.39
CA ASP A 142 -16.02 -9.58 4.05
C ASP A 142 -15.46 -9.62 5.50
N TYR A 143 -15.61 -10.74 6.23
CA TYR A 143 -15.06 -10.89 7.59
C TYR A 143 -13.54 -10.92 7.59
N LEU A 144 -12.93 -11.69 6.68
CA LEU A 144 -11.47 -11.72 6.51
C LEU A 144 -10.94 -10.34 6.12
N THR A 145 -11.65 -9.64 5.24
CA THR A 145 -11.29 -8.27 4.84
C THR A 145 -11.32 -7.33 6.04
N VAL A 146 -12.38 -7.34 6.86
CA VAL A 146 -12.46 -6.48 8.06
C VAL A 146 -11.37 -6.83 9.08
N ALA A 147 -11.15 -8.12 9.36
CA ALA A 147 -10.14 -8.56 10.30
C ALA A 147 -8.74 -8.12 9.86
N THR A 148 -8.39 -8.31 8.58
CA THR A 148 -7.09 -7.88 8.04
C THR A 148 -6.94 -6.37 8.00
N VAL A 149 -8.00 -5.60 7.70
CA VAL A 149 -7.98 -4.12 7.80
C VAL A 149 -7.69 -3.70 9.23
N PHE A 150 -8.37 -4.27 10.22
CA PHE A 150 -8.16 -3.92 11.62
C PHE A 150 -6.73 -4.27 12.08
N ILE A 151 -6.28 -5.51 11.84
CA ILE A 151 -4.96 -5.97 12.28
C ILE A 151 -3.84 -5.18 11.59
N LEU A 152 -3.88 -5.04 10.26
CA LEU A 152 -2.76 -4.48 9.52
C LEU A 152 -2.82 -2.95 9.41
N ARG A 153 -3.99 -2.38 9.13
CA ARG A 153 -4.12 -0.92 8.92
C ARG A 153 -4.38 -0.14 10.20
N ILE A 154 -4.79 -0.78 11.29
CA ILE A 154 -4.91 -0.12 12.59
C ILE A 154 -3.80 -0.57 13.52
N VAL A 155 -3.77 -1.85 13.93
CA VAL A 155 -2.85 -2.31 14.98
C VAL A 155 -1.40 -2.23 14.54
N PHE A 156 -1.04 -2.87 13.42
CA PHE A 156 0.32 -2.84 12.90
C PHE A 156 0.76 -1.43 12.50
N HIS A 157 -0.12 -0.64 11.87
CA HIS A 157 0.18 0.75 11.55
C HIS A 157 0.50 1.61 12.79
N ILE A 158 -0.28 1.48 13.87
CA ILE A 158 0.00 2.16 15.14
C ILE A 158 1.35 1.68 15.71
N ALA A 159 1.66 0.39 15.63
CA ALA A 159 2.95 -0.13 16.08
C ALA A 159 4.12 0.48 15.30
N LEU A 160 3.99 0.64 13.97
CA LEU A 160 4.98 1.35 13.15
C LEU A 160 5.08 2.83 13.50
N LEU A 161 3.95 3.50 13.73
CA LEU A 161 3.93 4.91 14.14
C LEU A 161 4.66 5.13 15.47
N VAL A 162 4.36 4.32 16.49
CA VAL A 162 5.05 4.36 17.78
C VAL A 162 6.56 4.16 17.58
N GLN A 163 6.94 3.22 16.73
CA GLN A 163 8.34 2.97 16.42
C GLN A 163 9.02 4.17 15.77
N TRP A 164 8.37 4.87 14.85
CA TRP A 164 8.93 6.09 14.25
C TRP A 164 9.04 7.26 15.22
N CYS A 165 8.31 7.24 16.35
CA CYS A 165 8.49 8.22 17.41
C CYS A 165 9.68 7.90 18.33
N LEU A 166 10.12 6.63 18.39
CA LEU A 166 11.26 6.24 19.23
C LEU A 166 12.57 6.85 18.74
N PRO A 167 13.40 7.44 19.64
CA PRO A 167 14.68 8.02 19.25
C PRO A 167 15.61 7.05 18.50
N SER A 168 15.65 5.79 18.92
CA SER A 168 16.48 4.74 18.31
C SER A 168 16.19 4.56 16.81
N ASN A 169 14.92 4.65 16.41
CA ASN A 169 14.50 4.46 15.03
C ASN A 169 14.59 5.76 14.21
N ARG A 170 14.36 6.93 14.83
CA ARG A 170 14.55 8.23 14.16
C ARG A 170 15.99 8.44 13.70
N LEU A 171 16.95 7.90 14.43
CA LEU A 171 18.37 7.95 14.09
C LEU A 171 18.77 7.00 12.94
N LEU A 172 17.93 6.00 12.60
CA LEU A 172 18.18 5.11 11.46
C LEU A 172 18.20 5.84 10.11
N LEU A 173 17.51 6.98 10.02
CA LEU A 173 17.35 7.74 8.78
C LEU A 173 18.67 8.40 8.32
N ARG A 174 19.70 8.51 9.19
CA ARG A 174 21.00 9.14 8.91
C ARG A 174 20.90 10.51 8.20
N THR A 175 19.77 11.20 8.34
CA THR A 175 19.46 12.49 7.69
C THR A 175 19.99 13.70 8.46
N GLY A 176 20.76 13.47 9.53
CA GLY A 176 21.16 14.52 10.49
C GLY A 176 20.01 14.92 11.42
N PRO A 177 20.28 15.71 12.48
CA PRO A 177 19.23 16.25 13.35
C PRO A 177 18.33 17.21 12.56
N GLY A 178 17.01 17.11 12.74
CA GLY A 178 16.06 18.04 12.13
C GLY A 178 14.71 17.41 11.78
N ILE A 179 13.88 18.17 11.06
CA ILE A 179 12.51 17.77 10.71
C ILE A 179 12.45 16.51 9.83
N TYR A 180 13.52 16.22 9.07
CA TYR A 180 13.60 15.05 8.21
C TYR A 180 13.53 13.72 8.96
N GLN A 181 13.93 13.67 10.23
CA GLN A 181 13.82 12.48 11.07
C GLN A 181 12.37 12.15 11.44
N TRP A 182 11.48 13.14 11.34
CA TRP A 182 10.06 13.02 11.68
C TRP A 182 9.19 12.70 10.47
N VAL A 183 9.74 12.80 9.25
CA VAL A 183 8.98 12.59 8.01
C VAL A 183 8.23 11.26 8.01
N PRO A 184 8.83 10.09 8.37
CA PRO A 184 8.07 8.83 8.41
C PRO A 184 6.91 8.85 9.40
N ALA A 185 7.10 9.44 10.59
CA ALA A 185 6.04 9.56 11.59
C ALA A 185 4.90 10.47 11.11
N LEU A 186 5.23 11.61 10.51
CA LEU A 186 4.25 12.55 9.96
C LEU A 186 3.44 11.92 8.82
N LEU A 187 4.11 11.18 7.94
CA LEU A 187 3.45 10.44 6.85
C LEU A 187 2.55 9.33 7.38
N ALA A 188 2.99 8.58 8.39
CA ALA A 188 2.16 7.59 9.06
C ALA A 188 0.93 8.25 9.71
N ILE A 189 1.09 9.36 10.44
CA ILE A 189 -0.05 10.10 11.01
C ILE A 189 -1.04 10.53 9.93
N ALA A 190 -0.56 11.07 8.81
CA ALA A 190 -1.39 11.50 7.69
C ALA A 190 -2.18 10.34 7.04
N ALA A 191 -1.72 9.09 7.16
CA ALA A 191 -2.40 7.91 6.63
C ALA A 191 -3.54 7.41 7.55
N VAL A 192 -3.52 7.72 8.85
CA VAL A 192 -4.50 7.23 9.84
C VAL A 192 -5.96 7.50 9.44
N PRO A 193 -6.35 8.72 9.00
CA PRO A 193 -7.75 8.98 8.64
C PRO A 193 -8.26 8.05 7.53
N GLY A 194 -7.41 7.76 6.54
CA GLY A 194 -7.76 6.84 5.45
C GLY A 194 -7.95 5.40 5.94
N HIS A 195 -7.14 4.95 6.90
CA HIS A 195 -7.27 3.61 7.49
C HIS A 195 -8.53 3.47 8.33
N VAL A 196 -8.85 4.47 9.14
CA VAL A 196 -10.09 4.52 9.93
C VAL A 196 -11.32 4.54 9.02
N GLN A 197 -11.32 5.39 7.99
CA GLN A 197 -12.42 5.47 7.03
C GLN A 197 -12.62 4.12 6.30
N LEU A 198 -11.55 3.45 5.91
CA LEU A 198 -11.61 2.14 5.28
C LEU A 198 -12.23 1.09 6.22
N LEU A 199 -11.82 1.04 7.49
CA LEU A 199 -12.39 0.12 8.47
C LEU A 199 -13.88 0.38 8.66
N GLN A 200 -14.29 1.64 8.85
CA GLN A 200 -15.69 2.02 8.98
C GLN A 200 -16.53 1.56 7.78
N ARG A 201 -16.02 1.78 6.55
CA ARG A 201 -16.71 1.36 5.32
C ARG A 201 -16.82 -0.16 5.20
N SER A 202 -15.81 -0.90 5.65
CA SER A 202 -15.82 -2.36 5.62
C SER A 202 -16.80 -2.93 6.66
N ILE A 203 -16.86 -2.38 7.87
CA ILE A 203 -17.85 -2.75 8.90
C ILE A 203 -19.28 -2.43 8.42
N ALA A 204 -19.50 -1.21 7.91
CA ALA A 204 -20.81 -0.80 7.40
C ALA A 204 -21.30 -1.67 6.24
N ARG A 205 -20.39 -2.31 5.51
CA ARG A 205 -20.72 -3.27 4.44
C ARG A 205 -21.22 -4.60 5.00
N ILE A 206 -20.61 -5.11 6.08
CA ILE A 206 -21.08 -6.32 6.77
C ILE A 206 -22.46 -6.09 7.37
N ILE A 207 -22.65 -4.98 8.11
CA ILE A 207 -23.92 -4.65 8.76
C ILE A 207 -25.07 -4.53 7.76
N ARG A 208 -24.81 -3.98 6.57
CA ARG A 208 -25.83 -3.87 5.50
C ARG A 208 -26.20 -5.21 4.88
N LYS A 209 -25.34 -6.22 4.96
CA LYS A 209 -25.64 -7.58 4.46
C LYS A 209 -26.37 -8.45 5.48
N SER A 210 -26.28 -8.12 6.77
CA SER A 210 -26.95 -8.85 7.84
C SER A 210 -28.37 -8.36 8.13
N LYS A 211 -28.81 -7.30 7.44
CA LYS A 211 -30.19 -6.80 7.44
C LYS A 211 -30.89 -7.27 6.18
#